data_AF-A0A136IWX2-F1
#
_entry.id   AF-A0A136IWX2-F1
#
_cell.length_a   1.000
_cell.length_b   1.000
_cell.length_c   1.000
_cell.angle_alpha   90.00
_cell.angle_beta   90.00
_cell.angle_gamma   90.00
#
_symmetry.space_group_name_H-M   'P 1'
#
loop_
_entity.id
_entity.type
_entity.pdbx_description
1 polymer ?
#
loop_
_entity_poly.entity_id
_entity_poly.type
_entity_poly.pdbx_seq_one_letter_code
_entity_poly.pdbx_strand_id
1 'polypeptide(L)'
;MLSPYHRLWFSRSFNIKADARSTSPASPVLQFHPDLTSASNAGEAMISVGPQRANSCFSFDLYAANLGCASFYGGCHFKMTGARYDEATGREVDVATETFHIRGCKDIESCQLQPVAMSTLRGLTSITITAEADGLPATWWSDNLMLGWSDNSCESSVCRSAIRDSIRRRDWTAYRH
;
A
#
# COMPACT_ATOMS: atom_id res chain seq x y z
N MET A 1 -5.64 16.09 9.27
CA MET A 1 -5.41 15.50 7.94
C MET A 1 -6.61 14.65 7.58
N LEU A 2 -7.17 14.79 6.38
CA LEU A 2 -8.22 13.90 5.90
C LEU A 2 -7.58 12.61 5.39
N SER A 3 -8.05 11.48 5.88
CA SER A 3 -7.50 10.16 5.58
C SER A 3 -8.04 9.64 4.24
N PRO A 4 -7.19 9.15 3.31
CA PRO A 4 -7.63 8.63 2.02
C PRO A 4 -8.17 7.19 2.09
N TYR A 5 -8.04 6.51 3.23
CA TYR A 5 -8.23 5.06 3.36
C TYR A 5 -9.52 4.50 2.74
N HIS A 6 -10.66 5.17 2.92
CA HIS A 6 -11.94 4.71 2.36
C HIS A 6 -12.02 4.83 0.82
N ARG A 7 -11.10 5.57 0.21
CA ARG A 7 -11.05 5.82 -1.23
C ARG A 7 -9.97 5.00 -1.95
N LEU A 8 -9.11 4.29 -1.21
CA LEU A 8 -8.01 3.50 -1.77
C LEU A 8 -8.46 2.12 -2.25
N TRP A 9 -7.77 1.66 -3.29
CA TRP A 9 -7.94 0.36 -3.93
C TRP A 9 -6.72 -0.50 -3.65
N PHE A 10 -6.95 -1.79 -3.52
CA PHE A 10 -5.91 -2.75 -3.17
C PHE A 10 -5.84 -3.82 -4.27
N SER A 11 -4.63 -4.29 -4.56
CA SER A 11 -4.45 -5.46 -5.42
C SER A 11 -5.07 -6.71 -4.79
N ARG A 12 -5.14 -7.79 -5.57
CA ARG A 12 -5.46 -9.11 -5.02
C ARG A 12 -4.46 -9.51 -3.95
N SER A 13 -4.88 -10.42 -3.10
CA SER A 13 -4.08 -11.04 -2.03
C SER A 13 -3.80 -10.19 -0.79
N PHE A 14 -4.36 -8.98 -0.72
CA PHE A 14 -4.52 -8.29 0.55
C PHE A 14 -5.62 -8.93 1.40
N ASN A 15 -5.32 -9.10 2.69
CA ASN A 15 -6.24 -9.60 3.69
C ASN A 15 -6.08 -8.79 4.98
N ILE A 16 -7.16 -8.63 5.73
CA ILE A 16 -7.09 -8.02 7.06
C ILE A 16 -6.98 -9.14 8.09
N LYS A 17 -5.99 -9.06 8.98
CA LYS A 17 -5.85 -9.95 10.13
C LYS A 17 -6.09 -9.16 11.41
N ALA A 18 -6.79 -9.77 12.35
CA ALA A 18 -6.83 -9.26 13.71
C ALA A 18 -5.47 -9.55 14.36
N ASP A 19 -4.84 -8.54 14.96
CA ASP A 19 -3.67 -8.76 15.82
C ASP A 19 -4.09 -9.54 17.07
N ALA A 20 -3.69 -10.80 17.17
CA ALA A 20 -4.05 -11.67 18.28
C ALA A 20 -3.41 -11.24 19.63
N ARG A 21 -2.45 -10.31 19.64
CA ARG A 21 -1.72 -9.88 20.85
C ARG A 21 -2.20 -8.57 21.47
N SER A 22 -3.12 -7.86 20.83
CA SER A 22 -3.65 -6.61 21.39
C SER A 22 -4.73 -6.90 22.45
N THR A 23 -4.49 -6.51 23.70
CA THR A 23 -5.45 -6.55 24.82
C THR A 23 -6.49 -5.41 24.77
N SER A 24 -6.40 -4.54 23.77
CA SER A 24 -7.35 -3.50 23.36
C SER A 24 -7.93 -3.92 21.99
N PRO A 25 -9.14 -3.51 21.53
CA PRO A 25 -9.68 -3.97 20.24
C PRO A 25 -8.59 -3.95 19.18
N ALA A 26 -8.21 -5.15 18.73
CA ALA A 26 -6.98 -5.33 17.97
C ALA A 26 -7.01 -4.42 16.74
N SER A 27 -6.03 -3.52 16.63
CA SER A 27 -5.85 -2.74 15.41
C SER A 27 -5.68 -3.74 14.26
N PRO A 28 -6.52 -3.67 13.22
CA PRO A 28 -6.43 -4.61 12.10
C PRO A 28 -5.11 -4.44 11.37
N VAL A 29 -4.35 -5.53 11.24
CA VAL A 29 -3.09 -5.57 10.48
C VAL A 29 -3.42 -5.89 9.03
N LEU A 30 -2.85 -5.10 8.11
CA LEU A 30 -2.88 -5.39 6.69
C LEU A 30 -1.86 -6.49 6.38
N GLN A 31 -2.31 -7.60 5.81
CA GLN A 31 -1.45 -8.69 5.34
C GLN A 31 -1.50 -8.76 3.81
N PHE A 32 -0.34 -8.97 3.19
CA PHE A 32 -0.24 -9.38 1.80
C PHE A 32 0.42 -10.75 1.70
N HIS A 33 -0.21 -11.66 0.96
CA HIS A 33 0.33 -12.99 0.67
C HIS A 33 0.66 -13.08 -0.82
N PRO A 34 1.93 -13.26 -1.21
CA PRO A 34 2.30 -13.33 -2.62
C PRO A 34 1.64 -14.54 -3.29
N ASP A 35 0.97 -14.31 -4.42
CA ASP A 35 0.44 -15.38 -5.26
C ASP A 35 1.51 -15.85 -6.25
N LEU A 36 2.23 -16.92 -5.87
CA LEU A 36 3.30 -17.49 -6.68
C LEU A 36 2.79 -18.33 -7.86
N THR A 37 1.47 -18.53 -7.97
CA THR A 37 0.86 -19.31 -9.07
C THR A 37 0.58 -18.44 -10.30
N SER A 38 0.50 -17.12 -10.13
CA SER A 38 0.37 -16.17 -11.24
C SER A 38 1.74 -15.74 -11.76
N ALA A 39 2.11 -16.14 -12.99
CA ALA A 39 3.43 -15.85 -13.58
C ALA A 39 3.73 -14.35 -13.81
N SER A 40 2.76 -13.45 -13.62
CA SER A 40 2.93 -12.00 -13.77
C SER A 40 2.73 -11.27 -12.44
N ASN A 41 3.79 -10.61 -11.94
CA ASN A 41 3.82 -9.81 -10.71
C ASN A 41 3.52 -10.59 -9.41
N ALA A 42 3.91 -11.87 -9.36
CA ALA A 42 3.88 -12.70 -8.16
C ALA A 42 4.72 -12.06 -7.03
N GLY A 43 4.08 -11.25 -6.19
CA GLY A 43 4.75 -10.56 -5.08
C GLY A 43 4.58 -9.04 -5.07
N GLU A 44 3.97 -8.46 -6.11
CA GLU A 44 3.66 -7.03 -6.12
C GLU A 44 2.30 -6.78 -5.49
N ALA A 45 2.34 -6.12 -4.34
CA ALA A 45 1.16 -5.58 -3.69
C ALA A 45 0.96 -4.14 -4.15
N MET A 46 -0.26 -3.73 -4.46
CA MET A 46 -0.52 -2.36 -4.93
C MET A 46 -1.63 -1.68 -4.15
N ILE A 47 -1.42 -0.41 -3.84
CA ILE A 47 -2.39 0.51 -3.24
C ILE A 47 -2.56 1.68 -4.20
N SER A 48 -3.79 2.03 -4.59
CA SER A 48 -4.03 3.12 -5.56
C SER A 48 -5.31 3.91 -5.31
N VAL A 49 -5.45 5.05 -5.98
CA VAL A 49 -6.73 5.79 -6.06
C VAL A 49 -7.71 5.18 -7.07
N GLY A 50 -7.30 4.09 -7.71
CA GLY A 50 -8.14 3.30 -8.60
C GLY A 50 -8.57 4.05 -9.87
N PRO A 51 -9.84 3.95 -10.29
CA PRO A 51 -10.35 4.63 -11.48
C PRO A 51 -10.19 6.15 -11.47
N GLN A 52 -9.91 6.74 -10.31
CA GLN A 52 -9.73 8.18 -10.14
C GLN A 52 -8.31 8.67 -10.43
N ARG A 53 -7.39 7.81 -10.90
CA ARG A 53 -5.99 8.17 -11.18
C ARG A 53 -5.81 9.40 -12.09
N ALA A 54 -6.72 9.60 -13.03
CA ALA A 54 -6.69 10.75 -13.96
C ALA A 54 -7.31 12.02 -13.37
N ASN A 55 -7.91 11.97 -12.18
CA ASN A 55 -8.49 13.11 -11.51
C ASN A 55 -7.47 13.71 -10.54
N SER A 56 -7.02 14.94 -10.78
CA SER A 56 -6.02 15.63 -9.98
C SER A 56 -6.38 15.79 -8.49
N CYS A 57 -7.68 15.72 -8.15
CA CYS A 57 -8.16 15.74 -6.78
C CYS A 57 -7.82 14.46 -5.99
N PHE A 58 -7.42 13.39 -6.68
CA PHE A 58 -7.09 12.08 -6.11
C PHE A 58 -5.61 11.78 -6.23
N SER A 59 -4.83 12.38 -5.33
CA SER A 59 -3.44 11.99 -5.09
C SER A 59 -3.18 11.90 -3.59
N PHE A 60 -2.31 11.00 -3.18
CA PHE A 60 -2.00 10.78 -1.77
C PHE A 60 -0.49 10.70 -1.50
N ASP A 61 -0.15 10.93 -0.24
CA ASP A 61 1.18 10.80 0.30
C ASP A 61 1.25 9.58 1.22
N LEU A 62 2.38 8.87 1.20
CA LEU A 62 2.72 7.83 2.19
C LEU A 62 3.91 8.31 3.03
N TYR A 63 3.66 8.59 4.31
CA TYR A 63 4.65 9.19 5.21
C TYR A 63 5.42 8.15 6.02
N ALA A 64 4.75 7.10 6.48
CA ALA A 64 5.33 6.08 7.35
C ALA A 64 4.47 4.81 7.33
N ALA A 65 5.06 3.72 7.81
CA ALA A 65 4.37 2.46 8.06
C ALA A 65 5.10 1.68 9.15
N ASN A 66 4.39 0.81 9.87
CA ASN A 66 5.04 -0.28 10.58
C ASN A 66 5.05 -1.49 9.66
N LEU A 67 6.20 -2.14 9.48
CA LEU A 67 6.38 -3.25 8.54
C LEU A 67 6.90 -4.52 9.24
N GLY A 68 6.46 -5.67 8.75
CA GLY A 68 6.95 -6.99 9.15
C GLY A 68 6.83 -7.96 7.98
N CYS A 69 7.56 -9.07 8.02
CA CYS A 69 7.59 -10.04 6.92
C CYS A 69 7.98 -11.43 7.40
N ALA A 70 7.46 -12.44 6.71
CA ALA A 70 7.76 -13.83 6.97
C ALA A 70 9.19 -14.15 6.51
N SER A 71 10.07 -14.50 7.44
CA SER A 71 11.40 -15.06 7.17
C SER A 71 11.83 -16.00 8.30
N PHE A 72 12.53 -17.08 7.95
CA PHE A 72 13.01 -18.08 8.92
C PHE A 72 14.38 -17.74 9.51
N TYR A 73 15.27 -17.13 8.71
CA TYR A 73 16.69 -16.99 9.06
C TYR A 73 17.26 -15.59 8.77
N GLY A 74 16.54 -14.74 8.02
CA GLY A 74 17.07 -13.48 7.49
C GLY A 74 16.21 -12.25 7.78
N GLY A 75 16.72 -11.10 7.34
CA GLY A 75 15.92 -9.89 7.20
C GLY A 75 15.09 -9.93 5.92
N CYS A 76 14.19 -8.96 5.76
CA CYS A 76 13.48 -8.76 4.51
C CYS A 76 13.84 -7.43 3.88
N HIS A 77 13.81 -7.44 2.56
CA HIS A 77 14.01 -6.28 1.72
C HIS A 77 12.65 -5.84 1.20
N PHE A 78 12.22 -4.66 1.62
CA PHE A 78 11.06 -4.00 1.06
C PHE A 78 11.51 -3.04 -0.03
N LYS A 79 10.75 -2.99 -1.11
CA LYS A 79 10.85 -1.95 -2.13
C LYS A 79 9.46 -1.37 -2.34
N MET A 80 9.37 -0.05 -2.18
CA MET A 80 8.14 0.72 -2.40
C MET A 80 8.37 1.68 -3.54
N THR A 81 7.64 1.48 -4.63
CA THR A 81 7.68 2.33 -5.81
C THR A 81 6.39 3.13 -5.90
N GLY A 82 6.48 4.45 -5.83
CA GLY A 82 5.35 5.35 -6.03
C GLY A 82 5.24 5.77 -7.49
N ALA A 83 4.02 5.78 -8.01
CA ALA A 83 3.71 6.24 -9.36
C ALA A 83 2.68 7.38 -9.35
N ARG A 84 2.73 8.19 -10.41
CA ARG A 84 1.78 9.28 -10.66
C ARG A 84 1.20 9.15 -12.06
N TYR A 85 -0.07 9.46 -12.21
CA TYR A 85 -0.70 9.57 -13.51
C TYR A 85 -0.10 10.73 -14.32
N ASP A 86 0.37 10.41 -15.51
CA ASP A 86 0.88 11.35 -16.50
C ASP A 86 -0.20 11.53 -17.58
N GLU A 87 -0.73 12.75 -17.69
CA GLU A 87 -1.78 13.09 -18.65
C GLU A 87 -1.32 13.03 -20.11
N ALA A 88 -0.04 13.31 -20.38
CA ALA A 88 0.51 13.31 -21.74
C ALA A 88 0.62 11.89 -22.30
N THR A 89 0.96 10.92 -21.45
CA THR A 89 1.05 9.50 -21.83
C THR A 89 -0.23 8.72 -21.53
N GLY A 90 -1.14 9.27 -20.72
CA GLY A 90 -2.36 8.62 -20.26
C GLY A 90 -2.12 7.43 -19.33
N ARG A 91 -0.92 7.31 -18.73
CA ARG A 91 -0.46 6.16 -17.95
C ARG A 91 0.12 6.59 -16.61
N GLU A 92 0.16 5.68 -15.64
CA GLU A 92 0.94 5.91 -14.43
C GLU A 92 2.43 5.69 -14.73
N VAL A 93 3.26 6.60 -14.23
CA VAL A 93 4.72 6.60 -14.37
C VAL A 93 5.34 6.60 -12.99
N ASP A 94 6.35 5.76 -12.78
CA ASP A 94 7.09 5.71 -11.52
C ASP A 94 7.82 7.04 -11.28
N VAL A 95 7.62 7.61 -10.09
CA VAL A 95 8.19 8.92 -9.71
C VAL A 95 9.13 8.85 -8.51
N ALA A 96 9.04 7.79 -7.71
CA ALA A 96 9.87 7.62 -6.52
C ALA A 96 10.02 6.14 -6.17
N THR A 97 11.15 5.76 -5.57
CA THR A 97 11.38 4.43 -5.03
C THR A 97 12.15 4.53 -3.73
N GLU A 98 11.66 3.88 -2.67
CA GLU A 98 12.36 3.73 -1.40
C GLU A 98 12.48 2.27 -1.01
N THR A 99 13.62 1.89 -0.43
CA THR A 99 13.89 0.53 0.01
C THR A 99 14.16 0.49 1.50
N PHE A 100 13.70 -0.57 2.15
CA PHE A 100 13.86 -0.77 3.59
C PHE A 100 14.37 -2.18 3.86
N HIS A 101 15.33 -2.30 4.78
CA HIS A 101 15.74 -3.58 5.31
C HIS A 101 15.26 -3.68 6.77
N ILE A 102 14.42 -4.68 7.04
CA ILE A 102 13.86 -4.91 8.37
C ILE A 102 14.17 -6.33 8.82
N ARG A 103 14.06 -6.57 10.13
CA ARG A 103 14.17 -7.94 10.66
C ARG A 103 12.94 -8.75 10.23
N GLY A 104 13.18 -9.99 9.80
CA GLY A 104 12.11 -10.94 9.55
C GLY A 104 11.53 -11.50 10.83
N CYS A 105 10.32 -12.06 10.72
CA CYS A 105 9.60 -12.73 11.79
C CYS A 105 8.96 -14.02 11.22
N LYS A 106 8.67 -15.02 12.05
CA LYS A 106 8.15 -16.31 11.57
C LYS A 106 6.67 -16.23 11.18
N ASP A 107 5.90 -15.49 11.95
CA ASP A 107 4.46 -15.31 11.80
C ASP A 107 4.05 -13.94 12.35
N ILE A 108 2.81 -13.53 12.06
CA ILE A 108 2.29 -12.24 12.54
C ILE A 108 2.21 -12.17 14.06
N GLU A 109 1.91 -13.28 14.72
CA GLU A 109 1.75 -13.32 16.18
C GLU A 109 3.08 -12.95 16.83
N SER A 110 4.19 -13.50 16.37
CA SER A 110 5.54 -13.23 16.87
C SER A 110 6.21 -12.00 16.26
N CYS A 111 5.53 -11.25 15.38
CA CYS A 111 6.16 -10.15 14.65
C CYS A 111 6.07 -8.83 15.40
N GLN A 112 7.22 -8.28 15.81
CA GLN A 112 7.31 -6.89 16.21
C GLN A 112 7.49 -6.03 14.96
N LEU A 113 6.43 -5.39 14.50
CA LEU A 113 6.47 -4.53 13.30
C LEU A 113 7.45 -3.36 13.52
N GLN A 114 8.32 -3.14 12.54
CA GLN A 114 9.35 -2.10 12.59
C GLN A 114 8.84 -0.82 11.93
N PRO A 115 8.88 0.34 12.61
CA PRO A 115 8.49 1.60 12.01
C PRO A 115 9.51 2.00 10.93
N VAL A 116 8.99 2.43 9.79
CA VAL A 116 9.76 3.04 8.70
C VAL A 116 9.10 4.36 8.31
N ALA A 117 9.92 5.34 7.92
CA ALA A 117 9.47 6.63 7.42
C ALA A 117 9.90 6.78 5.96
N MET A 118 9.00 7.32 5.14
CA MET A 118 9.23 7.58 3.73
C MET A 118 9.26 9.08 3.49
N SER A 119 10.18 9.54 2.65
CA SER A 119 10.43 10.97 2.41
C SER A 119 10.01 11.44 1.03
N THR A 120 10.08 10.56 0.04
CA THR A 120 9.91 10.85 -1.39
C THR A 120 8.57 10.38 -1.95
N LEU A 121 7.85 9.51 -1.24
CA LEU A 121 6.55 8.99 -1.66
C LEU A 121 5.42 10.02 -1.46
N ARG A 122 5.34 11.01 -2.37
CA ARG A 122 4.42 12.15 -2.32
C ARG A 122 3.68 12.40 -3.64
N GLY A 123 2.43 12.86 -3.57
CA GLY A 123 1.63 13.22 -4.72
C GLY A 123 1.36 12.02 -5.63
N LEU A 124 1.11 10.84 -5.05
CA LEU A 124 1.05 9.57 -5.76
C LEU A 124 -0.39 9.23 -6.15
N THR A 125 -0.54 8.51 -7.26
CA THR A 125 -1.82 7.90 -7.65
C THR A 125 -1.82 6.39 -7.36
N SER A 126 -0.64 5.77 -7.29
CA SER A 126 -0.46 4.40 -6.83
C SER A 126 0.90 4.17 -6.17
N ILE A 127 0.97 3.11 -5.37
CA ILE A 127 2.20 2.57 -4.79
C ILE A 127 2.22 1.07 -5.03
N THR A 128 3.34 0.57 -5.55
CA THR A 128 3.68 -0.85 -5.61
C THR A 128 4.66 -1.18 -4.50
N ILE A 129 4.38 -2.25 -3.75
CA ILE A 129 5.16 -2.72 -2.62
C ILE A 129 5.57 -4.17 -2.90
N THR A 130 6.86 -4.44 -2.87
CA THR A 130 7.39 -5.81 -2.81
C THR A 130 8.13 -6.03 -1.50
N ALA A 131 8.07 -7.26 -1.01
CA ALA A 131 8.87 -7.72 0.12
C ALA A 131 9.53 -9.03 -0.25
N GLU A 132 10.83 -9.13 -0.01
CA GLU A 132 11.62 -10.32 -0.31
C GLU A 132 12.37 -10.79 0.93
N ALA A 133 12.38 -12.10 1.15
CA ALA A 133 13.22 -12.77 2.14
C ALA A 133 14.04 -13.82 1.41
N ASP A 134 15.36 -13.82 1.61
CA ASP A 134 16.28 -14.77 0.97
C ASP A 134 16.15 -14.82 -0.57
N GLY A 135 15.85 -13.67 -1.19
CA GLY A 135 15.70 -13.53 -2.65
C GLY A 135 14.37 -14.02 -3.22
N LEU A 136 13.39 -14.34 -2.37
CA LEU A 136 12.06 -14.81 -2.78
C LEU A 136 10.96 -13.87 -2.25
N PRO A 137 9.84 -13.68 -2.98
CA PRO A 137 8.70 -12.93 -2.48
C PRO A 137 8.20 -13.48 -1.15
N ALA A 138 8.07 -12.60 -0.15
CA ALA A 138 7.66 -12.95 1.19
C ALA A 138 6.24 -12.48 1.50
N THR A 139 5.54 -13.23 2.36
CA THR A 139 4.34 -12.70 3.02
C THR A 139 4.77 -11.53 3.91
N TRP A 140 4.01 -10.44 3.88
CA TRP A 140 4.32 -9.28 4.69
C TRP A 140 3.09 -8.67 5.34
N TRP A 141 3.37 -7.89 6.37
CA TRP A 141 2.38 -7.27 7.23
C TRP A 141 2.69 -5.78 7.38
N SER A 142 1.63 -4.99 7.51
CA SER A 142 1.74 -3.60 7.88
C SER A 142 0.61 -3.15 8.77
N ASP A 143 0.95 -2.25 9.68
CA ASP A 143 0.01 -1.48 10.48
C ASP A 143 0.43 -0.01 10.47
N ASN A 144 -0.45 0.89 10.90
CA ASN A 144 -0.20 2.33 10.99
C ASN A 144 0.34 2.92 9.68
N LEU A 145 -0.27 2.57 8.53
CA LEU A 145 0.03 3.22 7.25
C LEU A 145 -0.31 4.72 7.35
N MET A 146 0.67 5.57 7.52
CA MET A 146 0.44 7.02 7.64
C MET A 146 0.24 7.61 6.25
N LEU A 147 -1.03 7.65 5.84
CA LEU A 147 -1.48 8.13 4.54
C LEU A 147 -2.25 9.44 4.68
N GLY A 148 -2.08 10.35 3.73
CA GLY A 148 -2.83 11.61 3.66
C GLY A 148 -3.13 12.02 2.22
N TRP A 149 -4.20 12.77 1.98
CA TRP A 149 -4.36 13.45 0.69
C TRP A 149 -3.25 14.48 0.50
N SER A 150 -2.66 14.52 -0.70
CA SER A 150 -1.59 15.48 -1.02
C SER A 150 -2.12 16.92 -1.08
N ASP A 151 -3.36 17.09 -1.56
CA ASP A 151 -4.08 18.36 -1.54
C ASP A 151 -5.31 18.31 -0.62
N ASN A 152 -5.24 19.06 0.47
CA ASN A 152 -6.30 19.21 1.48
C ASN A 152 -7.09 20.53 1.33
N SER A 153 -6.97 21.23 0.20
CA SER A 153 -7.77 22.42 -0.10
C SER A 153 -9.28 22.12 -0.06
N CYS A 154 -10.08 23.16 0.14
CA CYS A 154 -11.55 23.06 0.12
C CYS A 154 -12.03 22.57 -1.25
N GLU A 155 -11.46 23.12 -2.33
CA GLU A 155 -11.77 22.77 -3.72
C GLU A 155 -11.55 21.28 -4.00
N SER A 156 -10.38 20.75 -3.63
CA SER A 156 -10.07 19.32 -3.78
C SER A 156 -10.97 18.44 -2.90
N SER A 157 -11.37 18.92 -1.73
CA SER A 157 -12.29 18.18 -0.86
C SER A 157 -13.71 18.12 -1.44
N VAL A 158 -14.22 19.22 -1.99
CA VAL A 158 -15.50 19.27 -2.71
C VAL A 158 -15.46 18.37 -3.93
N CYS A 159 -14.39 18.47 -4.74
CA CYS A 159 -14.16 17.64 -5.92
C CYS A 159 -14.22 16.14 -5.59
N ARG A 160 -13.53 15.69 -4.53
CA ARG A 160 -13.58 14.29 -4.07
C ARG A 160 -14.96 13.88 -3.57
N SER A 161 -15.68 14.79 -2.89
CA SER A 161 -17.02 14.51 -2.35
C SER A 161 -18.08 14.32 -3.44
N ALA A 162 -17.92 14.97 -4.60
CA ALA A 162 -18.81 14.84 -5.74
C ALA A 162 -18.80 13.42 -6.34
N ILE A 163 -17.72 12.66 -6.11
CA ILE A 163 -17.62 11.27 -6.56
C ILE A 163 -18.16 10.34 -5.48
N ARG A 164 -19.24 9.63 -5.81
CA ARG A 164 -19.87 8.67 -4.89
C ARG A 164 -18.91 7.54 -4.52
N ASP A 165 -18.85 7.25 -3.22
CA ASP A 165 -18.16 6.08 -2.69
C ASP A 165 -19.12 4.89 -2.63
N SER A 166 -19.38 4.26 -3.78
CA SER A 166 -20.40 3.20 -3.90
C SER A 166 -19.82 1.79 -4.01
N ILE A 167 -18.50 1.62 -3.85
CA ILE A 167 -17.82 0.38 -4.21
C ILE A 167 -17.54 -0.47 -2.97
N ARG A 168 -18.19 -1.65 -2.91
CA ARG A 168 -18.09 -2.59 -1.78
C ARG A 168 -16.82 -3.45 -1.79
N ARG A 169 -16.22 -3.70 -2.96
CA ARG A 169 -14.91 -4.39 -3.11
C ARG A 169 -14.04 -3.63 -4.08
N ARG A 170 -12.89 -3.16 -3.59
CA ARG A 170 -11.94 -2.36 -4.34
C ARG A 170 -10.74 -3.20 -4.78
N ASP A 171 -10.99 -4.15 -5.69
CA ASP A 171 -9.95 -4.93 -6.37
C ASP A 171 -9.54 -4.22 -7.67
N TRP A 172 -8.28 -3.83 -7.76
CA TRP A 172 -7.73 -3.07 -8.88
C TRP A 172 -7.44 -3.90 -10.14
N THR A 173 -7.28 -5.22 -10.01
CA THR A 173 -6.82 -6.09 -11.11
C THR A 173 -7.74 -6.13 -12.33
N ALA A 174 -8.97 -5.62 -12.23
CA ALA A 174 -9.92 -5.52 -13.34
C ALA A 174 -9.66 -4.35 -14.31
N TYR A 175 -8.73 -3.44 -14.02
CA TYR A 175 -8.56 -2.17 -14.78
C TYR A 175 -7.19 -1.98 -15.45
N ARG A 176 -6.35 -3.02 -15.51
CA ARG A 176 -5.08 -3.01 -16.26
C ARG A 176 -5.36 -3.48 -17.69
N HIS A 177 -5.45 -2.53 -18.64
CA HIS A 177 -5.36 -2.77 -20.07
C HIS A 177 -4.08 -2.14 -20.61
#